data_AF-A0A8H8R629-F1
#
_entry.id   AF-A0A8H8R629-F1
#
_cell.length_a   1.000
_cell.length_b   1.000
_cell.length_c   1.000
_cell.angle_alpha   90.00
_cell.angle_beta   90.00
_cell.angle_gamma   90.00
#
_symmetry.space_group_name_H-M   'P 1'
#
loop_
_entity.id
_entity.type
_entity.pdbx_description
1 polymer ?
#
loop_
_entity_poly.entity_id
_entity_poly.type
_entity_poly.pdbx_seq_one_letter_code
_entity_poly.pdbx_strand_id
1 'polypeptide(L)'
;MWLPSVSFVLLCILQLAACTEDFYKLLGIDKQASERDIKRAYRTLSKKHHPDKNPGNETAKQKFVEIAEAYEALSDPETRKIYDQYGHEGLKQRGQGGGQHHHDPFDLFSRFFGGGGHFGHQPGQRRGPDMEVRVNVPLRDYYNGHQTEFQLEKQQICEECEGSGSADGQVDQCQSCGGHGIKIQKHMLAPGIFQQVQVTCDVCGGQGKTIKHKCPVCEGSRVVRKVSTFQLNIERGAPKGMKVKYENDADESPDYVAGDLLVTLAEKEPSLDEDNEGKVDGTFFRRKGDDLFWKEVISLREAWMGGWSRNLTHMDGHIVALSRPRGSVIQPGLVERVQGEGMPKWHEDGDSVYHTTEFGDLFVEYTVILPDQMDRGMEKDFWALWEKWQKKNGVDLQKDLGRPEGPVKMPVKDEL
;
A
#
# COMPACT_ATOMS: atom_id res chain seq x y z
N MET A 1 -67.66 -29.18 25.95
CA MET A 1 -66.92 -28.02 26.50
C MET A 1 -65.44 -28.27 26.26
N TRP A 2 -64.66 -27.22 26.00
CA TRP A 2 -63.22 -27.14 25.58
C TRP A 2 -63.06 -26.51 24.18
N LEU A 3 -63.14 -25.18 24.15
CA LEU A 3 -62.33 -24.29 23.30
C LEU A 3 -61.17 -23.83 24.19
N PRO A 4 -59.91 -23.88 23.74
CA PRO A 4 -59.36 -22.73 23.02
C PRO A 4 -58.24 -23.08 22.02
N SER A 5 -58.35 -22.65 20.76
CA SER A 5 -57.20 -22.70 19.83
C SER A 5 -57.26 -21.71 18.67
N VAL A 6 -58.08 -20.66 18.76
CA VAL A 6 -58.20 -19.67 17.67
C VAL A 6 -57.47 -18.34 17.98
N SER A 7 -57.10 -18.07 19.23
CA SER A 7 -56.43 -16.81 19.60
C SER A 7 -54.91 -16.79 19.46
N PHE A 8 -54.25 -17.92 19.17
CA PHE A 8 -52.78 -17.96 19.04
C PHE A 8 -52.27 -17.81 17.59
N VAL A 9 -53.12 -18.09 16.59
CA VAL A 9 -52.73 -17.98 15.18
C VAL A 9 -52.85 -16.56 14.65
N LEU A 10 -53.73 -15.73 15.24
CA LEU A 10 -53.90 -14.33 14.84
C LEU A 10 -52.84 -13.38 15.42
N LEU A 11 -52.07 -13.80 16.44
CA LEU A 11 -50.99 -12.97 17.01
C LEU A 11 -49.62 -13.21 16.34
N CYS A 12 -49.45 -14.30 15.58
CA CYS A 12 -48.21 -14.60 14.85
C CYS A 12 -48.22 -14.16 13.38
N ILE A 13 -49.36 -13.72 12.84
CA ILE A 13 -49.45 -13.18 11.46
C ILE A 13 -49.13 -11.67 11.43
N LEU A 14 -48.97 -11.02 12.59
CA LEU A 14 -48.69 -9.58 12.71
C LEU A 14 -47.21 -9.23 12.99
N GLN A 15 -46.28 -10.19 12.92
CA GLN A 15 -44.84 -9.95 13.17
C GLN A 15 -43.89 -10.43 12.04
N LEU A 16 -44.36 -10.52 10.80
CA LEU A 16 -43.51 -10.77 9.62
C LEU A 16 -43.77 -9.76 8.49
N ALA A 17 -44.10 -8.52 8.83
CA ALA A 17 -43.73 -7.40 7.97
C ALA A 17 -42.22 -7.18 8.18
N ALA A 18 -41.40 -7.85 7.38
CA ALA A 18 -40.03 -7.40 7.17
C ALA A 18 -40.13 -5.93 6.76
N CYS A 19 -39.81 -5.01 7.68
CA CYS A 19 -39.75 -3.60 7.39
C CYS A 19 -38.58 -3.41 6.44
N THR A 20 -38.83 -3.50 5.13
CA THR A 20 -37.86 -3.13 4.11
C THR A 20 -37.48 -1.69 4.38
N GLU A 21 -36.20 -1.42 4.69
CA GLU A 21 -35.75 -0.09 5.05
C GLU A 21 -36.11 0.93 3.96
N ASP A 22 -36.52 2.12 4.38
CA ASP A 22 -36.82 3.23 3.49
C ASP A 22 -35.52 3.70 2.83
N PHE A 23 -35.48 3.79 1.50
CA PHE A 23 -34.29 4.14 0.73
C PHE A 23 -33.76 5.53 1.10
N TYR A 24 -34.63 6.47 1.50
CA TYR A 24 -34.18 7.77 1.99
C TYR A 24 -33.45 7.66 3.33
N LYS A 25 -33.94 6.81 4.24
CA LYS A 25 -33.28 6.53 5.53
C LYS A 25 -31.99 5.77 5.35
N LEU A 26 -31.95 4.83 4.40
CA LEU A 26 -30.78 4.04 4.08
C LEU A 26 -29.64 4.91 3.53
N LEU A 27 -29.97 5.88 2.68
CA LEU A 27 -29.02 6.89 2.19
C LEU A 27 -28.76 8.02 3.21
N GLY A 28 -29.52 8.10 4.31
CA GLY A 28 -29.37 9.13 5.33
C GLY A 28 -29.77 10.53 4.87
N ILE A 29 -30.76 10.64 3.97
CA ILE A 29 -31.21 11.88 3.35
C ILE A 29 -32.71 12.11 3.55
N ASP A 30 -33.16 13.36 3.37
CA ASP A 30 -34.59 13.71 3.43
C ASP A 30 -35.32 13.31 2.13
N LYS A 31 -36.64 13.06 2.21
CA LYS A 31 -37.47 12.76 1.04
C LYS A 31 -37.47 13.91 0.00
N GLN A 32 -37.25 15.15 0.45
CA GLN A 32 -37.11 16.35 -0.39
C GLN A 32 -35.68 16.59 -0.89
N ALA A 33 -34.74 15.67 -0.66
CA ALA A 33 -33.37 15.79 -1.11
C ALA A 33 -33.29 15.99 -2.64
N SER A 34 -32.40 16.88 -3.08
CA SER A 34 -32.15 17.10 -4.50
C SER A 34 -31.44 15.88 -5.12
N GLU A 35 -31.46 15.76 -6.45
CA GLU A 35 -30.69 14.71 -7.16
C GLU A 35 -29.20 14.74 -6.78
N ARG A 36 -28.66 15.95 -6.57
CA ARG A 36 -27.28 16.17 -6.12
C ARG A 36 -27.04 15.57 -4.73
N ASP A 37 -27.98 15.74 -3.81
CA ASP A 37 -27.85 15.21 -2.44
C ASP A 37 -27.93 13.68 -2.42
N ILE A 38 -28.82 13.08 -3.24
CA ILE A 38 -28.92 11.63 -3.43
C ILE A 38 -27.60 11.06 -3.94
N LYS A 39 -27.03 11.67 -4.98
CA LYS A 39 -25.78 11.22 -5.59
C LYS A 39 -24.57 11.39 -4.66
N ARG A 40 -24.53 12.47 -3.88
CA ARG A 40 -23.50 12.70 -2.86
C ARG A 40 -23.58 11.65 -1.74
N ALA A 41 -24.78 11.36 -1.25
CA ALA A 41 -25.00 10.35 -0.22
C ALA A 41 -24.58 8.96 -0.71
N TYR A 42 -24.98 8.58 -1.92
CA TYR A 42 -24.56 7.33 -2.57
C TYR A 42 -23.03 7.23 -2.66
N ARG A 43 -22.34 8.25 -3.21
CA ARG A 43 -20.86 8.23 -3.31
C ARG A 43 -20.18 8.02 -1.96
N THR A 44 -20.67 8.70 -0.93
CA THR A 44 -20.08 8.65 0.41
C THR A 44 -20.26 7.26 1.03
N LEU A 45 -21.48 6.72 0.97
CA LEU A 45 -21.82 5.43 1.57
C LEU A 45 -21.22 4.25 0.79
N SER A 46 -21.21 4.30 -0.55
CA SER A 46 -20.59 3.28 -1.39
C SER A 46 -19.08 3.20 -1.19
N LYS A 47 -18.39 4.35 -1.04
CA LYS A 47 -16.95 4.37 -0.71
C LYS A 47 -16.68 3.80 0.69
N LYS A 48 -17.59 4.01 1.64
CA LYS A 48 -17.47 3.51 3.02
C LYS A 48 -17.69 1.99 3.10
N HIS A 49 -18.67 1.47 2.37
CA HIS A 49 -19.06 0.05 2.41
C HIS A 49 -18.47 -0.78 1.26
N HIS A 50 -17.50 -0.23 0.51
CA HIS A 50 -16.88 -0.90 -0.63
C HIS A 50 -16.23 -2.24 -0.20
N PRO A 51 -16.42 -3.35 -0.97
CA PRO A 51 -15.84 -4.66 -0.67
C PRO A 51 -14.31 -4.63 -0.54
N ASP A 52 -13.61 -3.91 -1.42
CA ASP A 52 -12.14 -3.80 -1.37
C ASP A 52 -11.61 -3.16 -0.08
N LYS A 53 -12.39 -2.25 0.51
CA LYS A 53 -12.03 -1.58 1.78
C LYS A 53 -12.51 -2.35 3.01
N ASN A 54 -13.37 -3.34 2.81
CA ASN A 54 -13.96 -4.15 3.86
C ASN A 54 -13.89 -5.65 3.49
N PRO A 55 -12.69 -6.19 3.17
CA PRO A 55 -12.56 -7.58 2.74
C PRO A 55 -13.03 -8.53 3.85
N GLY A 56 -13.86 -9.52 3.49
CA GLY A 56 -14.40 -10.52 4.42
C GLY A 56 -15.52 -10.02 5.37
N ASN A 57 -15.96 -8.76 5.26
CA ASN A 57 -17.06 -8.24 6.06
C ASN A 57 -18.41 -8.33 5.32
N GLU A 58 -19.18 -9.38 5.62
CA GLU A 58 -20.45 -9.61 4.93
C GLU A 58 -21.53 -8.56 5.24
N THR A 59 -21.43 -7.88 6.37
CA THR A 59 -22.37 -6.78 6.69
C THR A 59 -22.11 -5.55 5.82
N ALA A 60 -20.84 -5.27 5.48
CA ALA A 60 -20.49 -4.18 4.58
C ALA A 60 -20.94 -4.48 3.15
N LYS A 61 -20.78 -5.74 2.71
CA LYS A 61 -21.26 -6.22 1.41
C LYS A 61 -22.77 -6.11 1.27
N GLN A 62 -23.54 -6.53 2.29
CA GLN A 62 -25.00 -6.39 2.29
C GLN A 62 -25.42 -4.93 2.19
N LYS A 63 -24.83 -4.05 3.03
CA LYS A 63 -25.11 -2.61 2.97
C LYS A 63 -24.76 -2.01 1.62
N PHE A 64 -23.66 -2.42 1.01
CA PHE A 64 -23.26 -1.93 -0.31
C PHE A 64 -24.32 -2.25 -1.38
N VAL A 65 -24.88 -3.47 -1.36
CA VAL A 65 -25.96 -3.87 -2.26
C VAL A 65 -27.21 -3.02 -2.02
N GLU A 66 -27.62 -2.86 -0.76
CA GLU A 66 -28.82 -2.06 -0.42
C GLU A 66 -28.65 -0.58 -0.80
N ILE A 67 -27.44 -0.01 -0.64
CA ILE A 67 -27.11 1.36 -1.05
C ILE A 67 -27.21 1.52 -2.58
N ALA A 68 -26.77 0.51 -3.34
CA ALA A 68 -26.87 0.51 -4.80
C ALA A 68 -28.34 0.44 -5.26
N GLU A 69 -29.14 -0.44 -4.67
CA GLU A 69 -30.58 -0.52 -4.95
C GLU A 69 -31.32 0.79 -4.62
N ALA A 70 -31.00 1.40 -3.48
CA ALA A 70 -31.57 2.70 -3.10
C ALA A 70 -31.24 3.80 -4.10
N TYR A 71 -30.00 3.84 -4.59
CA TYR A 71 -29.60 4.81 -5.60
C TYR A 71 -30.26 4.56 -6.95
N GLU A 72 -30.39 3.31 -7.40
CA GLU A 72 -31.10 2.99 -8.64
C GLU A 72 -32.57 3.43 -8.58
N ALA A 73 -33.23 3.19 -7.45
CA ALA A 73 -34.61 3.59 -7.22
C ALA A 73 -34.81 5.12 -7.14
N LEU A 74 -33.84 5.87 -6.61
CA LEU A 74 -34.00 7.30 -6.33
C LEU A 74 -33.28 8.23 -7.34
N SER A 75 -32.36 7.71 -8.15
CA SER A 75 -31.54 8.52 -9.07
C SER A 75 -32.29 9.00 -10.31
N ASP A 76 -33.24 8.22 -10.83
CA ASP A 76 -34.06 8.60 -11.98
C ASP A 76 -35.40 9.23 -11.53
N PRO A 77 -35.82 10.37 -12.11
CA PRO A 77 -37.06 11.04 -11.69
C PRO A 77 -38.32 10.20 -11.85
N GLU A 78 -38.37 9.24 -12.79
CA GLU A 78 -39.53 8.36 -12.96
C GLU A 78 -39.54 7.24 -11.92
N THR A 79 -38.40 6.56 -11.70
CA THR A 79 -38.30 5.51 -10.68
C THR A 79 -38.53 6.07 -9.28
N ARG A 80 -37.99 7.26 -9.00
CA ARG A 80 -38.19 7.96 -7.73
C ARG A 80 -39.66 8.26 -7.48
N LYS A 81 -40.40 8.74 -8.49
CA LYS A 81 -41.85 8.98 -8.36
C LYS A 81 -42.64 7.71 -8.06
N ILE A 82 -42.28 6.60 -8.72
CA ILE A 82 -42.94 5.30 -8.49
C ILE A 82 -42.67 4.84 -7.06
N TYR A 83 -41.42 4.93 -6.60
CA TYR A 83 -41.05 4.63 -5.22
C TYR A 83 -41.77 5.53 -4.21
N ASP A 84 -41.84 6.83 -4.48
CA ASP A 84 -42.49 7.81 -3.59
C ASP A 84 -43.99 7.58 -3.43
N GLN A 85 -44.65 7.02 -4.45
CA GLN A 85 -46.09 6.75 -4.50
C GLN A 85 -46.47 5.35 -3.98
N TYR A 86 -45.68 4.33 -4.31
CA TYR A 86 -46.03 2.92 -4.12
C TYR A 86 -45.00 2.13 -3.31
N GLY A 87 -43.94 2.80 -2.83
CA GLY A 87 -42.86 2.16 -2.08
C GLY A 87 -42.13 1.07 -2.87
N HIS A 88 -41.55 0.14 -2.13
CA HIS A 88 -40.82 -1.01 -2.68
C HIS A 88 -41.68 -1.90 -3.60
N GLU A 89 -43.00 -1.97 -3.36
CA GLU A 89 -43.92 -2.78 -4.18
C GLU A 89 -44.10 -2.21 -5.59
N GLY A 90 -44.13 -0.88 -5.74
CA GLY A 90 -44.26 -0.23 -7.05
C GLY A 90 -43.07 -0.51 -7.98
N LEU A 91 -41.87 -0.60 -7.41
CA LEU A 91 -40.66 -0.95 -8.17
C LEU A 91 -40.68 -2.42 -8.61
N LYS A 92 -41.13 -3.33 -7.73
CA LYS A 92 -41.29 -4.76 -8.06
C LYS A 92 -42.32 -5.01 -9.16
N GLN A 93 -43.41 -4.25 -9.16
CA GLN A 93 -44.49 -4.40 -10.15
C GLN A 93 -44.06 -3.92 -11.56
N ARG A 94 -43.17 -2.93 -11.64
CA ARG A 94 -42.52 -2.52 -12.90
C ARG A 94 -41.55 -3.58 -13.44
N GLY A 95 -40.86 -4.31 -12.55
CA GLY A 95 -39.91 -5.37 -12.90
C GLY A 95 -40.53 -6.68 -13.44
N GLN A 96 -41.85 -6.86 -13.34
CA GLN A 96 -42.57 -8.06 -13.82
C GLN A 96 -43.13 -7.93 -15.25
N GLY A 97 -43.07 -6.74 -15.87
CA GLY A 97 -43.72 -6.44 -17.15
C GLY A 97 -42.80 -6.15 -18.34
N GLY A 98 -41.48 -6.20 -18.17
CA GLY A 98 -40.49 -5.95 -19.21
C GLY A 98 -39.20 -6.69 -18.89
N GLY A 99 -38.54 -7.23 -19.92
CA GLY A 99 -37.43 -8.18 -19.83
C GLY A 99 -36.48 -7.94 -18.65
N GLN A 100 -36.25 -9.01 -17.89
CA GLN A 100 -35.37 -9.08 -16.75
C GLN A 100 -33.94 -8.65 -17.13
N HIS A 101 -33.62 -7.37 -16.94
CA HIS A 101 -32.26 -6.95 -16.64
C HIS A 101 -32.12 -7.02 -15.11
N HIS A 102 -31.78 -8.20 -14.59
CA HIS A 102 -31.03 -8.23 -13.33
C HIS A 102 -29.68 -7.61 -13.65
N HIS A 103 -29.57 -6.29 -13.49
CA HIS A 103 -28.26 -5.67 -13.43
C HIS A 103 -27.62 -6.16 -12.14
N ASP A 104 -26.46 -6.79 -12.27
CA ASP A 104 -25.62 -7.02 -11.12
C ASP A 104 -25.35 -5.64 -10.47
N PRO A 105 -25.55 -5.43 -9.17
CA PRO A 105 -25.21 -4.17 -8.50
C PRO A 105 -23.77 -3.71 -8.81
N PHE A 106 -22.88 -4.66 -9.12
CA PHE A 106 -21.52 -4.38 -9.61
C PHE A 106 -21.45 -3.85 -11.05
N ASP A 107 -22.41 -4.20 -11.92
CA ASP A 107 -22.52 -3.70 -13.30
C ASP A 107 -23.05 -2.25 -13.34
N LEU A 108 -23.92 -1.88 -12.39
CA LEU A 108 -24.34 -0.49 -12.17
C LEU A 108 -23.17 0.38 -11.65
N PHE A 109 -22.31 -0.20 -10.80
CA PHE A 109 -21.06 0.41 -10.35
C PHE A 109 -20.07 0.61 -11.51
N SER A 110 -19.87 -0.39 -12.36
CA SER A 110 -19.07 -0.31 -13.58
C SER A 110 -19.47 0.84 -14.51
N ARG A 111 -20.77 1.14 -14.59
CA ARG A 111 -21.33 2.24 -15.39
C ARG A 111 -21.13 3.62 -14.76
N PHE A 112 -21.03 3.69 -13.42
CA PHE A 112 -20.91 4.95 -12.67
C PHE A 112 -19.45 5.29 -12.28
N PHE A 113 -18.58 4.28 -12.14
CA PHE A 113 -17.18 4.40 -11.73
C PHE A 113 -16.15 3.91 -12.77
N GLY A 114 -16.57 3.40 -13.94
CA GLY A 114 -15.68 3.19 -15.09
C GLY A 114 -15.01 1.81 -15.18
N GLY A 115 -15.75 0.72 -14.99
CA GLY A 115 -15.24 -0.65 -15.06
C GLY A 115 -16.10 -1.58 -15.92
N GLY A 116 -16.31 -1.25 -17.20
CA GLY A 116 -17.22 -2.00 -18.07
C GLY A 116 -16.82 -3.45 -18.31
N GLY A 117 -17.73 -4.37 -17.99
CA GLY A 117 -17.74 -5.72 -18.54
C GLY A 117 -18.96 -5.92 -19.43
N HIS A 118 -18.89 -5.52 -20.70
CA HIS A 118 -19.63 -6.18 -21.80
C HIS A 118 -19.06 -5.78 -23.17
N PHE A 119 -18.91 -6.79 -24.02
CA PHE A 119 -18.31 -6.76 -25.35
C PHE A 119 -18.88 -5.64 -26.24
N GLY A 120 -18.02 -4.68 -26.59
CA GLY A 120 -18.29 -3.69 -27.62
C GLY A 120 -17.22 -2.62 -27.60
N HIS A 121 -16.46 -2.49 -28.70
CA HIS A 121 -15.46 -1.44 -28.90
C HIS A 121 -16.09 -0.04 -28.89
N GLN A 122 -16.36 0.49 -27.71
CA GLN A 122 -16.55 1.91 -27.48
C GLN A 122 -15.15 2.52 -27.33
N PRO A 123 -14.82 3.64 -28.00
CA PRO A 123 -13.51 4.27 -27.86
C PRO A 123 -13.27 4.54 -26.38
N GLY A 124 -12.26 3.84 -25.82
CA GLY A 124 -12.08 3.67 -24.38
C GLY A 124 -12.10 5.00 -23.65
N GLN A 125 -12.72 5.00 -22.47
CA GLN A 125 -12.51 6.07 -21.49
C GLN A 125 -11.00 6.28 -21.39
N ARG A 126 -10.56 7.52 -21.62
CA ARG A 126 -9.16 7.89 -21.44
C ARG A 126 -8.79 7.53 -20.00
N ARG A 127 -7.66 6.86 -19.81
CA ARG A 127 -7.10 6.55 -18.49
C ARG A 127 -6.01 7.57 -18.17
N GLY A 128 -5.98 8.02 -16.93
CA GLY A 128 -4.93 8.84 -16.35
C GLY A 128 -3.64 8.05 -16.12
N PRO A 129 -2.55 8.74 -15.79
CA PRO A 129 -1.28 8.12 -15.44
C PRO A 129 -1.38 7.39 -14.09
N ASP A 130 -0.61 6.31 -13.95
CA ASP A 130 -0.41 5.63 -12.67
C ASP A 130 0.51 6.45 -11.75
N MET A 131 0.37 6.25 -10.44
CA MET A 131 1.19 6.89 -9.41
C MET A 131 1.99 5.83 -8.66
N GLU A 132 3.30 6.02 -8.49
CA GLU A 132 4.15 5.11 -7.73
C GLU A 132 4.65 5.79 -6.44
N VAL A 133 4.46 5.12 -5.31
CA VAL A 133 4.89 5.60 -3.99
C VAL A 133 5.72 4.53 -3.32
N ARG A 134 6.77 4.95 -2.59
CA ARG A 134 7.59 4.06 -1.78
C ARG A 134 7.30 4.27 -0.31
N VAL A 135 6.95 3.19 0.39
CA VAL A 135 6.69 3.21 1.83
C VAL A 135 7.83 2.47 2.52
N ASN A 136 8.49 3.15 3.46
CA ASN A 136 9.58 2.58 4.24
C ASN A 136 9.02 1.87 5.47
N VAL A 137 9.26 0.57 5.57
CA VAL A 137 8.72 -0.33 6.59
C VAL A 137 9.89 -0.95 7.35
N PRO A 138 9.89 -0.97 8.69
CA PRO A 138 10.96 -1.58 9.47
C PRO A 138 11.03 -3.10 9.23
N LEU A 139 12.22 -3.68 9.33
CA LEU A 139 12.44 -5.11 9.06
C LEU A 139 11.60 -6.01 9.98
N ARG A 140 11.36 -5.57 11.23
CA ARG A 140 10.44 -6.22 12.18
C ARG A 140 9.04 -6.46 11.62
N ASP A 141 8.49 -5.51 10.88
CA ASP A 141 7.12 -5.62 10.35
C ASP A 141 7.07 -6.61 9.19
N TYR A 142 8.13 -6.71 8.39
CA TYR A 142 8.28 -7.80 7.43
C TYR A 142 8.40 -9.16 8.12
N TYR A 143 9.01 -9.23 9.32
CA TYR A 143 9.20 -10.49 10.03
C TYR A 143 7.93 -10.99 10.73
N ASN A 144 7.16 -10.10 11.33
CA ASN A 144 5.95 -10.45 12.09
C ASN A 144 4.67 -10.38 11.25
N GLY A 145 4.70 -9.63 10.14
CA GLY A 145 3.50 -9.13 9.48
C GLY A 145 2.91 -7.95 10.28
N HIS A 146 2.38 -6.97 9.57
CA HIS A 146 1.79 -5.79 10.20
C HIS A 146 0.73 -5.14 9.30
N GLN A 147 -0.36 -4.68 9.92
CA GLN A 147 -1.32 -3.81 9.26
C GLN A 147 -1.02 -2.37 9.67
N THR A 148 -0.53 -1.58 8.72
CA THR A 148 -0.23 -0.16 8.93
C THR A 148 -1.08 0.68 8.00
N GLU A 149 -1.21 1.96 8.32
CA GLU A 149 -1.81 2.94 7.43
C GLU A 149 -0.74 3.92 6.96
N PHE A 150 -0.88 4.42 5.73
CA PHE A 150 -0.06 5.52 5.24
C PHE A 150 -0.94 6.61 4.62
N GLN A 151 -0.44 7.83 4.68
CA GLN A 151 -1.12 9.00 4.15
C GLN A 151 -0.44 9.48 2.87
N LEU A 152 -1.24 9.76 1.85
CA LEU A 152 -0.78 10.26 0.57
C LEU A 152 -1.65 11.44 0.13
N GLU A 153 -1.02 12.56 -0.17
CA GLU A 153 -1.70 13.69 -0.81
C GLU A 153 -1.88 13.38 -2.30
N LYS A 154 -3.13 13.32 -2.75
CA LYS A 154 -3.47 13.12 -4.16
C LYS A 154 -4.54 14.09 -4.63
N GLN A 155 -4.65 14.25 -5.94
CA GLN A 155 -5.72 14.99 -6.56
C GLN A 155 -7.02 14.17 -6.53
N GLN A 156 -8.08 14.76 -6.01
CA GLN A 156 -9.43 14.19 -5.96
C GLN A 156 -10.42 15.10 -6.67
N ILE A 157 -11.47 14.51 -7.25
CA ILE A 157 -12.58 15.28 -7.81
C ILE A 157 -13.20 16.11 -6.69
N CYS A 158 -13.40 17.40 -6.95
CA CYS A 158 -14.02 18.29 -5.98
C CYS A 158 -15.45 17.81 -5.67
N GLU A 159 -15.66 17.35 -4.44
CA GLU A 159 -16.95 16.83 -3.96
C GLU A 159 -18.06 17.89 -3.95
N GLU A 160 -17.69 19.18 -3.83
CA GLU A 160 -18.66 20.27 -3.76
C GLU A 160 -19.32 20.54 -5.12
N CYS A 161 -18.52 20.51 -6.20
CA CYS A 161 -19.01 20.72 -7.57
C CYS A 161 -19.10 19.44 -8.39
N GLU A 162 -18.78 18.30 -7.81
CA GLU A 162 -18.71 16.98 -8.46
C GLU A 162 -17.87 16.94 -9.75
N GLY A 163 -16.83 17.78 -9.83
CA GLY A 163 -15.98 17.89 -11.01
C GLY A 163 -16.53 18.78 -12.13
N SER A 164 -17.65 19.50 -11.91
CA SER A 164 -18.14 20.50 -12.87
C SER A 164 -17.34 21.81 -12.84
N GLY A 165 -16.77 22.16 -11.68
CA GLY A 165 -16.08 23.42 -11.45
C GLY A 165 -17.02 24.59 -11.15
N SER A 166 -18.33 24.40 -11.28
CA SER A 166 -19.35 25.40 -10.98
C SER A 166 -19.95 25.18 -9.59
N ALA A 167 -20.30 26.26 -8.88
CA ALA A 167 -20.95 26.19 -7.57
C ALA A 167 -22.38 25.62 -7.65
N ASP A 168 -23.07 25.91 -8.75
CA ASP A 168 -24.45 25.48 -9.06
C ASP A 168 -24.52 24.25 -9.97
N GLY A 169 -23.36 23.70 -10.37
CA GLY A 169 -23.27 22.59 -11.32
C GLY A 169 -23.60 22.94 -12.78
N GLN A 170 -23.97 24.19 -13.08
CA GLN A 170 -24.31 24.61 -14.44
C GLN A 170 -23.06 24.92 -15.26
N VAL A 171 -23.00 24.35 -16.47
CA VAL A 171 -21.89 24.51 -17.41
C VAL A 171 -22.43 24.90 -18.78
N ASP A 172 -22.07 26.10 -19.24
CA ASP A 172 -22.44 26.59 -20.56
C ASP A 172 -21.40 26.17 -21.61
N GLN A 173 -21.81 25.98 -22.86
CA GLN A 173 -20.87 25.76 -23.95
C GLN A 173 -20.06 27.05 -24.22
N CYS A 174 -18.74 26.92 -24.31
CA CYS A 174 -17.88 28.05 -24.60
C CYS A 174 -18.15 28.56 -26.02
N GLN A 175 -18.71 29.77 -26.13
CA GLN A 175 -19.06 30.39 -27.41
C GLN A 175 -17.81 30.75 -28.23
N SER A 176 -16.69 31.08 -27.57
CA SER A 176 -15.48 31.51 -28.27
C SER A 176 -14.75 30.40 -29.02
N CYS A 177 -14.94 29.13 -28.63
CA CYS A 177 -14.39 27.97 -29.34
C CYS A 177 -15.48 27.01 -29.84
N GLY A 178 -16.76 27.38 -29.72
CA GLY A 178 -17.90 26.50 -30.04
C GLY A 178 -17.84 25.14 -29.31
N GLY A 179 -17.32 25.10 -28.08
CA GLY A 179 -17.13 23.85 -27.35
C GLY A 179 -15.89 23.02 -27.67
N HIS A 180 -15.05 23.44 -28.62
CA HIS A 180 -13.92 22.62 -29.08
C HIS A 180 -12.66 22.74 -28.21
N GLY A 181 -12.61 23.68 -27.27
CA GLY A 181 -11.45 23.91 -26.39
C GLY A 181 -10.24 24.57 -27.08
N ILE A 182 -10.20 24.63 -28.40
CA ILE A 182 -9.12 25.24 -29.19
C ILE A 182 -9.66 26.32 -30.14
N LYS A 183 -8.83 27.32 -30.43
CA LYS A 183 -9.05 28.35 -31.45
C LYS A 183 -7.98 28.22 -32.52
N ILE A 184 -8.34 28.43 -33.78
CA ILE A 184 -7.39 28.45 -34.90
C ILE A 184 -6.93 29.89 -35.12
N GLN A 185 -5.65 30.16 -34.85
CA GLN A 185 -5.04 31.47 -35.07
C GLN A 185 -4.13 31.43 -36.29
N LYS A 186 -4.28 32.39 -37.21
CA LYS A 186 -3.39 32.53 -38.36
C LYS A 186 -2.15 33.33 -37.95
N HIS A 187 -1.00 32.68 -37.91
CA HIS A 187 0.29 33.31 -37.66
C HIS A 187 1.01 33.55 -39.00
N MET A 188 1.48 34.78 -39.24
CA MET A 188 2.20 35.13 -40.47
C MET A 188 3.70 34.92 -40.25
N LEU A 189 4.28 33.87 -40.85
CA LEU A 189 5.72 33.60 -40.75
C LEU A 189 6.53 34.43 -41.75
N ALA A 190 5.93 34.79 -42.89
CA ALA A 190 6.55 35.62 -43.92
C ALA A 190 5.48 36.36 -44.73
N PRO A 191 5.83 37.43 -45.47
CA PRO A 191 4.89 38.09 -46.37
C PRO A 191 4.24 37.09 -47.33
N GLY A 192 2.91 36.92 -47.22
CA GLY A 192 2.13 35.99 -48.05
C GLY A 192 2.07 34.53 -47.55
N ILE A 193 2.79 34.16 -46.49
CA ILE A 193 2.75 32.80 -45.90
C ILE A 193 2.11 32.86 -44.51
N PHE A 194 0.86 32.39 -44.43
CA PHE A 194 0.12 32.24 -43.18
C PHE A 194 0.03 30.77 -42.78
N GLN A 195 0.46 30.45 -41.57
CA GLN A 195 0.27 29.13 -40.96
C GLN A 195 -0.93 29.19 -40.01
N GLN A 196 -1.81 28.19 -40.10
CA GLN A 196 -2.87 28.01 -39.11
C GLN A 196 -2.29 27.25 -37.91
N VAL A 197 -2.22 27.91 -36.76
CA VAL A 197 -1.76 27.32 -35.50
C VAL A 197 -2.97 27.11 -34.61
N GLN A 198 -3.12 25.91 -34.06
CA GLN A 198 -4.14 25.62 -33.06
C GLN A 198 -3.63 26.11 -31.70
N VAL A 199 -4.35 27.04 -31.08
CA VAL A 199 -4.07 27.56 -29.75
C VAL A 199 -5.18 27.13 -28.80
N THR A 200 -4.86 26.86 -27.54
CA THR A 200 -5.88 26.60 -26.51
C THR A 200 -6.77 27.82 -26.34
N CYS A 201 -8.08 27.61 -26.21
CA CYS A 201 -9.02 28.70 -25.98
C CYS A 201 -8.73 29.32 -24.61
N ASP A 202 -8.37 30.59 -24.61
CA ASP A 202 -8.12 31.44 -23.44
C ASP A 202 -9.34 31.59 -22.52
N VAL A 203 -10.55 31.57 -23.08
CA VAL A 203 -11.81 31.77 -22.32
C VAL A 203 -12.21 30.54 -21.50
N CYS A 204 -12.05 29.33 -22.05
CA CYS A 204 -12.38 28.08 -21.35
C CYS A 204 -11.16 27.28 -20.91
N GLY A 205 -9.95 27.80 -21.12
CA GLY A 205 -8.70 27.11 -20.77
C GLY A 205 -8.53 25.73 -21.41
N GLY A 206 -9.13 25.50 -22.59
CA GLY A 206 -9.12 24.18 -23.23
C GLY A 206 -10.33 23.28 -22.93
N GLN A 207 -11.19 23.64 -21.96
CA GLN A 207 -12.26 22.75 -21.49
C GLN A 207 -13.48 22.68 -22.41
N GLY A 208 -13.64 23.63 -23.33
CA GLY A 208 -14.83 23.74 -24.19
C GLY A 208 -16.11 24.19 -23.45
N LYS A 209 -16.09 24.31 -22.14
CA LYS A 209 -17.20 24.77 -21.31
C LYS A 209 -16.81 26.02 -20.52
N THR A 210 -17.79 26.86 -20.21
CA THR A 210 -17.64 28.06 -19.39
C THR A 210 -18.59 27.99 -18.22
N ILE A 211 -18.13 28.44 -17.06
CA ILE A 211 -18.88 28.46 -15.80
C ILE A 211 -19.15 29.91 -15.40
N LYS A 212 -20.40 30.23 -15.04
CA LYS A 212 -20.78 31.56 -14.55
C LYS A 212 -20.40 31.75 -13.09
N HIS A 213 -20.66 30.73 -12.27
CA HIS A 213 -20.45 30.77 -10.82
C HIS A 213 -19.34 29.77 -10.45
N LYS A 214 -18.11 30.24 -10.29
CA LYS A 214 -17.00 29.37 -9.89
C LYS A 214 -17.28 28.69 -8.55
N CYS A 215 -16.96 27.40 -8.45
CA CYS A 215 -17.01 26.67 -7.20
C CYS A 215 -16.10 27.33 -6.15
N PRO A 216 -16.56 27.60 -4.92
CA PRO A 216 -15.75 28.26 -3.90
C PRO A 216 -14.60 27.39 -3.36
N VAL A 217 -14.69 26.06 -3.51
CA VAL A 217 -13.70 25.12 -2.96
C VAL A 217 -12.54 24.86 -3.92
N CYS A 218 -12.84 24.71 -5.22
CA CYS A 218 -11.83 24.42 -6.24
C CYS A 218 -11.56 25.60 -7.19
N GLU A 219 -12.26 26.72 -7.01
CA GLU A 219 -12.11 27.94 -7.82
C GLU A 219 -12.27 27.73 -9.34
N GLY A 220 -12.98 26.67 -9.73
CA GLY A 220 -13.17 26.27 -11.13
C GLY A 220 -12.17 25.25 -11.66
N SER A 221 -11.21 24.78 -10.85
CA SER A 221 -10.24 23.75 -11.26
C SER A 221 -10.86 22.35 -11.39
N ARG A 222 -12.04 22.11 -10.80
CA ARG A 222 -12.81 20.84 -10.75
C ARG A 222 -12.23 19.76 -9.83
N VAL A 223 -11.00 19.96 -9.34
CA VAL A 223 -10.26 19.00 -8.53
C VAL A 223 -9.57 19.70 -7.36
N VAL A 224 -9.29 18.98 -6.28
CA VAL A 224 -8.61 19.49 -5.08
C VAL A 224 -7.57 18.49 -4.61
N ARG A 225 -6.46 18.96 -4.05
CA ARG A 225 -5.52 18.07 -3.38
C ARG A 225 -5.99 17.80 -1.96
N LYS A 226 -6.05 16.52 -1.61
CA LYS A 226 -6.48 16.03 -0.29
C LYS A 226 -5.59 14.88 0.14
N VAL A 227 -5.27 14.85 1.43
CA VAL A 227 -4.59 13.72 2.05
C VAL A 227 -5.57 12.56 2.18
N SER A 228 -5.22 11.42 1.59
CA SER A 228 -5.98 10.17 1.67
C SER A 228 -5.20 9.16 2.49
N THR A 229 -5.88 8.45 3.39
CA THR A 229 -5.29 7.37 4.19
C THR A 229 -5.59 6.04 3.52
N PHE A 230 -4.57 5.20 3.38
CA PHE A 230 -4.65 3.88 2.78
C PHE A 230 -4.19 2.83 3.79
N GLN A 231 -4.91 1.72 3.83
CA GLN A 231 -4.53 0.56 4.64
C GLN A 231 -3.57 -0.32 3.85
N LEU A 232 -2.45 -0.63 4.47
CA LEU A 232 -1.36 -1.41 3.91
C LEU A 232 -1.16 -2.66 4.78
N ASN A 233 -1.47 -3.82 4.21
CA ASN A 233 -1.23 -5.10 4.85
C ASN A 233 0.14 -5.63 4.41
N ILE A 234 1.09 -5.69 5.34
CA ILE A 234 2.41 -6.27 5.11
C ILE A 234 2.35 -7.71 5.58
N GLU A 235 2.45 -8.63 4.63
CA GLU A 235 2.45 -10.05 4.93
C GLU A 235 3.77 -10.50 5.54
N ARG A 236 3.67 -11.52 6.39
CA ARG A 236 4.82 -12.13 7.02
C ARG A 236 5.79 -12.69 5.98
N GLY A 237 7.06 -12.34 6.09
CA GLY A 237 8.10 -12.77 5.16
C GLY A 237 8.15 -11.98 3.85
N ALA A 238 7.24 -11.01 3.63
CA ALA A 238 7.06 -10.35 2.35
C ALA A 238 8.40 -9.93 1.69
N PRO A 239 8.58 -10.20 0.39
CA PRO A 239 9.83 -9.91 -0.31
C PRO A 239 10.10 -8.41 -0.40
N LYS A 240 11.38 -8.06 -0.47
CA LYS A 240 11.80 -6.67 -0.68
C LYS A 240 11.31 -6.17 -2.03
N GLY A 241 10.73 -4.97 -2.05
CA GLY A 241 10.19 -4.37 -3.27
C GLY A 241 8.84 -4.94 -3.72
N MET A 242 8.15 -5.70 -2.87
CA MET A 242 6.76 -6.10 -3.10
C MET A 242 5.91 -4.86 -3.45
N LYS A 243 5.08 -4.99 -4.49
CA LYS A 243 4.21 -3.92 -4.97
C LYS A 243 2.76 -4.25 -4.63
N VAL A 244 2.12 -3.37 -3.88
CA VAL A 244 0.69 -3.39 -3.60
C VAL A 244 0.00 -2.43 -4.55
N LYS A 245 -1.01 -2.92 -5.27
CA LYS A 245 -1.75 -2.15 -6.28
C LYS A 245 -3.11 -1.74 -5.71
N TYR A 246 -3.41 -0.45 -5.75
CA TYR A 246 -4.75 0.09 -5.50
C TYR A 246 -5.33 0.59 -6.82
N GLU A 247 -6.40 -0.05 -7.27
CA GLU A 247 -6.94 0.19 -8.61
C GLU A 247 -7.67 1.53 -8.70
N ASN A 248 -7.38 2.28 -9.77
CA ASN A 248 -8.00 3.60 -10.03
C ASN A 248 -7.85 4.61 -8.86
N ASP A 249 -6.82 4.43 -8.02
CA ASP A 249 -6.58 5.24 -6.83
C ASP A 249 -5.42 6.25 -7.01
N ALA A 250 -4.94 6.46 -8.23
CA ALA A 250 -4.04 7.55 -8.58
C ALA A 250 -4.76 8.92 -8.57
N ASP A 251 -4.13 9.94 -9.19
CA ASP A 251 -4.73 11.27 -9.33
C ASP A 251 -6.01 11.23 -10.17
N GLU A 252 -7.09 11.79 -9.62
CA GLU A 252 -8.40 11.81 -10.25
C GLU A 252 -8.57 13.02 -11.19
N SER A 253 -9.37 12.84 -12.24
CA SER A 253 -9.77 13.89 -13.17
C SER A 253 -11.21 13.70 -13.61
N PRO A 254 -11.98 14.78 -13.87
CA PRO A 254 -13.29 14.66 -14.50
C PRO A 254 -13.24 14.16 -15.95
N ASP A 255 -12.09 14.27 -16.61
CA ASP A 255 -11.96 14.04 -18.06
C ASP A 255 -11.48 12.61 -18.39
N TYR A 256 -10.98 11.86 -17.40
CA TYR A 256 -10.43 10.52 -17.56
C TYR A 256 -10.54 9.70 -16.27
N VAL A 257 -10.56 8.37 -16.39
CA VAL A 257 -10.54 7.45 -15.24
C VAL A 257 -9.14 7.49 -14.63
N ALA A 258 -9.02 7.52 -13.30
CA ALA A 258 -7.73 7.54 -12.62
C ALA A 258 -6.89 6.30 -12.97
N GLY A 259 -5.56 6.46 -12.96
CA GLY A 259 -4.63 5.34 -13.03
C GLY A 259 -4.55 4.57 -11.71
N ASP A 260 -3.67 3.59 -11.65
CA ASP A 260 -3.42 2.79 -10.46
C ASP A 260 -2.42 3.46 -9.52
N LEU A 261 -2.62 3.29 -8.21
CA LEU A 261 -1.61 3.62 -7.20
C LEU A 261 -0.78 2.37 -6.89
N LEU A 262 0.49 2.40 -7.26
CA LEU A 262 1.47 1.35 -7.04
C LEU A 262 2.32 1.67 -5.81
N VAL A 263 2.06 0.99 -4.71
CA VAL A 263 2.81 1.15 -3.46
C VAL A 263 3.91 0.11 -3.41
N THR A 264 5.17 0.55 -3.50
CA THR A 264 6.33 -0.33 -3.36
C THR A 264 6.82 -0.32 -1.92
N LEU A 265 6.86 -1.51 -1.30
CA LEU A 265 7.39 -1.71 0.03
C LEU A 265 8.92 -1.68 0.02
N ALA A 266 9.51 -0.75 0.76
CA ALA A 266 10.94 -0.64 0.96
C ALA A 266 11.30 -0.89 2.44
N GLU A 267 12.41 -1.59 2.66
CA GLU A 267 12.95 -1.78 4.00
C GLU A 267 13.52 -0.45 4.52
N LYS A 268 13.06 0.00 5.69
CA LYS A 268 13.55 1.20 6.36
C LYS A 268 15.04 1.05 6.65
N GLU A 269 15.80 2.12 6.44
CA GLU A 269 17.21 2.13 6.83
C GLU A 269 17.36 1.99 8.35
N PRO A 270 18.35 1.23 8.83
CA PRO A 270 18.59 1.07 10.27
C PRO A 270 18.86 2.42 10.92
N SER A 271 18.13 2.70 12.00
CA SER A 271 18.27 3.93 12.76
C SER A 271 18.38 3.58 14.24
N LEU A 272 19.31 4.22 14.95
CA LEU A 272 19.47 4.03 16.40
C LEU A 272 18.45 4.84 17.20
N ASP A 273 17.30 5.17 16.60
CA ASP A 273 16.30 6.09 17.15
C ASP A 273 15.79 5.64 18.53
N GLU A 274 15.44 6.60 19.36
CA GLU A 274 15.02 6.40 20.76
C GLU A 274 13.66 5.69 20.90
N ASP A 275 12.82 5.69 19.85
CA ASP A 275 11.47 5.09 19.86
C ASP A 275 11.47 3.55 19.89
N ASN A 276 12.64 2.91 19.98
CA ASN A 276 12.80 1.47 20.05
C ASN A 276 13.56 1.03 21.30
N GLU A 277 12.90 1.13 22.46
CA GLU A 277 13.44 0.74 23.76
C GLU A 277 14.00 -0.70 23.77
N GLY A 278 13.39 -1.61 23.00
CA GLY A 278 13.83 -3.00 22.90
C GLY A 278 14.91 -3.30 21.85
N LYS A 279 15.23 -2.34 20.97
CA LYS A 279 16.13 -2.51 19.80
C LYS A 279 15.75 -3.70 18.91
N VAL A 280 14.43 -3.90 18.73
CA VAL A 280 13.82 -5.09 18.08
C VAL A 280 13.36 -4.82 16.65
N ASP A 281 13.65 -3.65 16.10
CA ASP A 281 13.18 -3.18 14.78
C ASP A 281 13.92 -3.85 13.61
N GLY A 282 14.99 -4.60 13.92
CA GLY A 282 15.90 -5.15 12.95
C GLY A 282 17.13 -4.29 12.69
N THR A 283 17.39 -3.21 13.44
CA THR A 283 18.48 -2.27 13.17
C THR A 283 19.87 -2.93 13.09
N PHE A 284 20.10 -3.98 13.88
CA PHE A 284 21.35 -4.75 13.87
C PHE A 284 21.35 -5.92 12.89
N PHE A 285 20.19 -6.25 12.32
CA PHE A 285 20.04 -7.32 11.35
C PHE A 285 20.18 -6.78 9.93
N ARG A 286 20.76 -7.60 9.06
CA ARG A 286 20.78 -7.35 7.62
C ARG A 286 20.08 -8.51 6.94
N ARG A 287 18.99 -8.22 6.22
CA ARG A 287 18.26 -9.22 5.44
C ARG A 287 18.92 -9.43 4.08
N LYS A 288 19.07 -10.70 3.67
CA LYS A 288 19.38 -11.06 2.29
C LYS A 288 18.53 -12.27 1.89
N GLY A 289 17.48 -12.00 1.11
CA GLY A 289 16.48 -13.03 0.79
C GLY A 289 15.74 -13.44 2.06
N ASP A 290 15.76 -14.74 2.35
CA ASP A 290 15.13 -15.32 3.54
C ASP A 290 16.11 -15.44 4.72
N ASP A 291 17.39 -15.11 4.52
CA ASP A 291 18.41 -15.21 5.56
C ASP A 291 18.66 -13.87 6.24
N LEU A 292 19.06 -13.96 7.50
CA LEU A 292 19.44 -12.82 8.34
C LEU A 292 20.92 -12.86 8.64
N PHE A 293 21.53 -11.68 8.74
CA PHE A 293 22.94 -11.52 9.06
C PHE A 293 23.07 -10.60 10.27
N TRP A 294 23.86 -11.04 11.25
CA TRP A 294 24.17 -10.30 12.46
C TRP A 294 25.68 -10.20 12.64
N LYS A 295 26.17 -9.04 13.09
CA LYS A 295 27.58 -8.84 13.42
C LYS A 295 27.77 -8.84 14.93
N GLU A 296 28.36 -9.90 15.44
CA GLU A 296 28.64 -10.04 16.87
C GLU A 296 30.05 -9.57 17.19
N VAL A 297 30.14 -8.56 18.05
CA VAL A 297 31.41 -7.95 18.45
C VAL A 297 31.92 -8.64 19.70
N ILE A 298 33.08 -9.30 19.60
CA ILE A 298 33.70 -10.01 20.73
C ILE A 298 35.09 -9.46 21.01
N SER A 299 35.47 -9.47 22.28
CA SER A 299 36.83 -9.11 22.70
C SER A 299 37.83 -10.21 22.33
N LEU A 300 39.12 -9.86 22.25
CA LEU A 300 40.21 -10.84 22.09
C LEU A 300 40.13 -11.99 23.12
N ARG A 301 39.76 -11.69 24.38
CA ARG A 301 39.59 -12.70 25.44
C ARG A 301 38.48 -13.69 25.10
N GLU A 302 37.33 -13.19 24.68
CA GLU A 302 36.17 -14.04 24.33
C GLU A 302 36.43 -14.85 23.07
N ALA A 303 37.07 -14.25 22.06
CA ALA A 303 37.44 -14.92 20.83
C ALA A 303 38.44 -16.05 21.07
N TRP A 304 39.44 -15.84 21.93
CA TRP A 304 40.50 -16.83 22.13
C TRP A 304 40.17 -17.88 23.21
N MET A 305 39.58 -17.46 24.32
CA MET A 305 39.33 -18.35 25.46
C MET A 305 37.94 -18.98 25.45
N GLY A 306 36.99 -18.45 24.68
CA GLY A 306 35.57 -18.79 24.80
C GLY A 306 35.04 -18.49 26.22
N GLY A 307 34.11 -19.31 26.69
CA GLY A 307 33.52 -19.18 28.03
C GLY A 307 32.69 -17.90 28.18
N TRP A 308 31.81 -17.68 27.20
CA TRP A 308 30.87 -16.57 27.17
C TRP A 308 29.51 -17.04 26.65
N SER A 309 28.46 -16.32 27.05
CA SER A 309 27.09 -16.51 26.55
C SER A 309 26.43 -15.13 26.45
N ARG A 310 25.67 -14.93 25.38
CA ARG A 310 24.92 -13.70 25.08
C ARG A 310 23.55 -14.04 24.55
N ASN A 311 22.61 -13.16 24.83
CA ASN A 311 21.23 -13.27 24.39
C ASN A 311 20.99 -12.22 23.32
N LEU A 312 20.63 -12.68 22.13
CA LEU A 312 20.20 -11.84 21.03
C LEU A 312 18.67 -11.85 21.00
N THR A 313 18.07 -10.66 21.14
CA THR A 313 16.62 -10.49 21.04
C THR A 313 16.24 -10.45 19.57
N HIS A 314 15.44 -11.42 19.12
CA HIS A 314 14.93 -11.50 17.75
C HIS A 314 13.74 -10.55 17.56
N MET A 315 13.31 -10.34 16.31
CA MET A 315 12.30 -9.36 15.88
C MET A 315 10.88 -9.59 16.43
N ASP A 316 10.57 -10.80 16.86
CA ASP A 316 9.33 -11.17 17.57
C ASP A 316 9.49 -11.13 19.11
N GLY A 317 10.70 -10.84 19.61
CA GLY A 317 11.04 -10.75 21.03
C GLY A 317 11.58 -12.04 21.65
N HIS A 318 11.64 -13.17 20.93
CA HIS A 318 12.26 -14.37 21.49
C HIS A 318 13.79 -14.22 21.57
N ILE A 319 14.44 -15.09 22.36
CA ILE A 319 15.87 -15.00 22.63
C ILE A 319 16.62 -16.11 21.89
N VAL A 320 17.59 -15.71 21.06
CA VAL A 320 18.60 -16.61 20.48
C VAL A 320 19.85 -16.55 21.36
N ALA A 321 20.18 -17.67 22.01
CA ALA A 321 21.33 -17.77 22.89
C ALA A 321 22.60 -18.12 22.11
N LEU A 322 23.52 -17.16 21.99
CA LEU A 322 24.85 -17.40 21.46
C LEU A 322 25.77 -17.80 22.60
N SER A 323 26.53 -18.89 22.43
CA SER A 323 27.48 -19.31 23.45
C SER A 323 28.69 -20.02 22.88
N ARG A 324 29.79 -19.93 23.63
CA ARG A 324 31.01 -20.68 23.35
C ARG A 324 31.58 -21.29 24.61
N PRO A 325 31.85 -22.61 24.63
CA PRO A 325 32.51 -23.24 25.76
C PRO A 325 33.96 -22.74 25.86
N ARG A 326 34.55 -22.91 27.05
CA ARG A 326 35.93 -22.50 27.31
C ARG A 326 36.90 -23.36 26.50
N GLY A 327 37.87 -22.74 25.85
CA GLY A 327 38.88 -23.39 25.01
C GLY A 327 38.53 -23.43 23.52
N SER A 328 37.34 -22.98 23.13
CA SER A 328 36.96 -22.83 21.72
C SER A 328 37.39 -21.47 21.18
N VAL A 329 38.26 -21.50 20.16
CA VAL A 329 38.78 -20.29 19.50
C VAL A 329 37.86 -19.87 18.36
N ILE A 330 37.58 -18.58 18.26
CA ILE A 330 36.90 -17.94 17.13
C ILE A 330 37.92 -17.14 16.34
N GLN A 331 37.95 -17.36 15.03
CA GLN A 331 38.72 -16.55 14.10
C GLN A 331 37.94 -15.27 13.74
N PRO A 332 38.62 -14.13 13.55
CA PRO A 332 37.97 -12.93 12.99
C PRO A 332 37.32 -13.24 11.65
N GLY A 333 36.08 -12.79 11.46
CA GLY A 333 35.30 -13.05 10.24
C GLY A 333 34.73 -14.47 10.14
N LEU A 334 34.86 -15.30 11.18
CA LEU A 334 34.13 -16.56 11.25
C LEU A 334 32.63 -16.28 11.20
N VAL A 335 31.93 -17.00 10.33
CA VAL A 335 30.47 -16.97 10.23
C VAL A 335 29.90 -18.26 10.78
N GLU A 336 29.06 -18.14 11.80
CA GLU A 336 28.28 -19.25 12.35
C GLU A 336 26.85 -19.20 11.83
N ARG A 337 26.29 -20.38 11.52
CA ARG A 337 24.91 -20.53 11.08
C ARG A 337 24.05 -21.03 12.24
N VAL A 338 23.02 -20.26 12.58
CA VAL A 338 21.95 -20.66 13.50
C VAL A 338 20.72 -21.00 12.67
N GLN A 339 20.34 -22.28 12.68
CA GLN A 339 19.30 -22.80 11.79
C GLN A 339 17.91 -22.35 12.21
N GLY A 340 17.09 -21.93 11.24
CA GLY A 340 15.69 -21.55 11.49
C GLY A 340 15.48 -20.19 12.15
N GLU A 341 16.55 -19.41 12.32
CA GLU A 341 16.52 -18.08 12.94
C GLU A 341 16.57 -16.94 11.90
N GLY A 342 16.38 -17.24 10.62
CA GLY A 342 16.30 -16.25 9.53
C GLY A 342 14.91 -15.63 9.38
N MET A 343 14.63 -15.00 8.24
CA MET A 343 13.29 -14.49 7.93
C MET A 343 12.31 -15.64 7.69
N PRO A 344 11.02 -15.48 8.06
CA PRO A 344 9.98 -16.36 7.58
C PRO A 344 9.91 -16.31 6.05
N LYS A 345 9.78 -17.47 5.42
CA LYS A 345 9.64 -17.59 3.97
C LYS A 345 8.22 -17.19 3.58
N TRP A 346 8.12 -16.30 2.59
CA TRP A 346 6.84 -15.85 2.08
C TRP A 346 6.20 -16.92 1.18
N HIS A 347 4.91 -17.16 1.39
CA HIS A 347 4.08 -18.02 0.56
C HIS A 347 2.83 -17.25 0.13
N GLU A 348 2.42 -17.41 -1.12
CA GLU A 348 1.24 -16.71 -1.68
C GLU A 348 -0.06 -17.12 -0.97
N ASP A 349 -0.14 -18.37 -0.49
CA ASP A 349 -1.29 -18.90 0.26
C ASP A 349 -1.26 -18.57 1.77
N GLY A 350 -0.24 -17.84 2.24
CA GLY A 350 -0.05 -17.48 3.65
C GLY A 350 0.15 -18.67 4.61
N ASP A 351 -0.05 -18.42 5.91
CA ASP A 351 -0.11 -19.46 6.94
C ASP A 351 -1.45 -20.22 6.84
N SER A 352 -1.51 -21.18 5.92
CA SER A 352 -2.66 -22.09 5.82
C SER A 352 -2.54 -23.24 6.83
N VAL A 353 -3.65 -23.92 7.13
CA VAL A 353 -3.64 -25.14 7.99
C VAL A 353 -2.66 -26.21 7.48
N TYR A 354 -2.30 -26.17 6.20
CA TYR A 354 -1.43 -27.14 5.54
C TYR A 354 0.03 -26.67 5.40
N HIS A 355 0.34 -25.41 5.72
CA HIS A 355 1.68 -24.85 5.60
C HIS A 355 2.13 -24.24 6.93
N THR A 356 3.10 -24.89 7.57
CA THR A 356 3.79 -24.30 8.72
C THR A 356 4.81 -23.29 8.21
N THR A 357 4.88 -22.10 8.82
CA THR A 357 5.86 -21.08 8.43
C THR A 357 7.27 -21.65 8.51
N GLU A 358 7.95 -21.75 7.38
CA GLU A 358 9.37 -22.08 7.33
C GLU A 358 10.19 -20.80 7.53
N PHE A 359 11.38 -20.95 8.13
CA PHE A 359 12.31 -19.85 8.32
C PHE A 359 13.60 -20.11 7.54
N GLY A 360 14.26 -19.05 7.10
CA GLY A 360 15.64 -19.10 6.67
C GLY A 360 16.60 -19.24 7.86
N ASP A 361 17.88 -18.97 7.64
CA ASP A 361 18.90 -19.10 8.67
C ASP A 361 19.44 -17.73 9.13
N LEU A 362 19.96 -17.67 10.36
CA LEU A 362 20.72 -16.53 10.88
C LEU A 362 22.22 -16.81 10.77
N PHE A 363 22.93 -15.91 10.11
CA PHE A 363 24.38 -15.93 9.98
C PHE A 363 25.01 -14.89 10.92
N VAL A 364 25.76 -15.37 11.90
CA VAL A 364 26.47 -14.53 12.89
C VAL A 364 27.93 -14.41 12.49
N GLU A 365 28.33 -13.22 12.03
CA GLU A 365 29.73 -12.88 11.73
C GLU A 365 30.40 -12.31 12.99
N TYR A 366 31.49 -12.96 13.42
CA TYR A 366 32.23 -12.52 14.61
C TYR A 366 33.32 -11.51 14.25
N THR A 367 33.21 -10.30 14.79
CA THR A 367 34.23 -9.25 14.69
C THR A 367 35.02 -9.18 16.00
N VAL A 368 36.32 -9.42 15.93
CA VAL A 368 37.20 -9.39 17.10
C VAL A 368 37.77 -7.99 17.28
N ILE A 369 37.51 -7.37 18.43
CA ILE A 369 38.10 -6.10 18.82
C ILE A 369 39.30 -6.34 19.73
N LEU A 370 40.43 -5.75 19.36
CA LEU A 370 41.64 -5.71 20.17
C LEU A 370 41.62 -4.48 21.08
N PRO A 371 42.21 -4.56 22.28
CA PRO A 371 42.42 -3.38 23.12
C PRO A 371 43.42 -2.42 22.44
N ASP A 372 43.21 -1.11 22.62
CA ASP A 372 44.06 -0.08 22.02
C ASP A 372 45.50 -0.10 22.58
N GLN A 373 45.66 -0.54 23.83
CA GLN A 373 46.95 -0.63 24.53
C GLN A 373 47.01 -1.89 25.40
N MET A 374 48.22 -2.42 25.60
CA MET A 374 48.48 -3.53 26.52
C MET A 374 49.18 -3.01 27.79
N ASP A 375 48.72 -3.47 28.95
CA ASP A 375 49.41 -3.23 30.20
C ASP A 375 50.76 -3.98 30.24
N ARG A 376 51.79 -3.37 30.85
CA ARG A 376 53.15 -3.95 30.91
C ARG A 376 53.22 -5.36 31.49
N GLY A 377 52.36 -5.66 32.48
CA GLY A 377 52.27 -7.00 33.06
C GLY A 377 51.72 -8.02 32.06
N MET A 378 50.65 -7.64 31.35
CA MET A 378 50.03 -8.46 30.31
C MET A 378 51.01 -8.71 29.15
N GLU A 379 51.71 -7.67 28.70
CA GLU A 379 52.71 -7.76 27.63
C GLU A 379 53.77 -8.83 27.92
N LYS A 380 54.36 -8.79 29.12
CA LYS A 380 55.41 -9.74 29.52
C LYS A 380 54.92 -11.19 29.50
N ASP A 381 53.73 -11.43 30.04
CA ASP A 381 53.17 -12.78 30.14
C ASP A 381 52.74 -13.32 28.77
N PHE A 382 52.09 -12.48 27.96
CA PHE A 382 51.73 -12.83 26.57
C PHE A 382 52.97 -13.11 25.73
N TRP A 383 54.00 -12.26 25.83
CA TRP A 383 55.24 -12.43 25.09
C TRP A 383 55.91 -13.78 25.40
N ALA A 384 56.08 -14.08 26.68
CA ALA A 384 56.70 -15.32 27.12
C ALA A 384 55.90 -16.57 26.71
N LEU A 385 54.56 -16.49 26.73
CA LEU A 385 53.69 -17.57 26.29
C LEU A 385 53.75 -17.79 24.77
N TRP A 386 53.73 -16.70 23.99
CA TRP A 386 53.72 -16.76 22.54
C TRP A 386 55.05 -17.24 21.97
N GLU A 387 56.19 -16.80 22.54
CA GLU A 387 57.50 -17.32 22.15
C GLU A 387 57.61 -18.84 22.36
N LYS A 388 57.12 -19.33 23.49
CA LYS A 388 57.11 -20.78 23.79
C LYS A 388 56.23 -21.54 22.80
N TRP A 389 55.07 -21.00 22.48
CA TRP A 389 54.14 -21.60 21.52
C TRP A 389 54.72 -21.60 20.10
N GLN A 390 55.30 -20.49 19.64
CA GLN A 390 55.95 -20.38 18.33
C GLN A 390 57.13 -21.35 18.20
N LYS A 391 58.01 -21.41 19.21
CA LYS A 391 59.13 -22.36 19.24
C LYS A 391 58.65 -23.82 19.21
N LYS A 392 57.54 -24.12 19.90
CA LYS A 392 56.96 -25.47 19.94
C LYS A 392 56.31 -25.88 18.62
N ASN A 393 55.63 -24.95 17.94
CA ASN A 393 54.86 -25.24 16.73
C ASN A 393 55.58 -24.88 15.42
N GLY A 394 56.77 -24.28 15.49
CA GLY A 394 57.59 -23.96 14.33
C GLY A 394 57.00 -22.87 13.42
N VAL A 395 56.12 -22.00 13.94
CA VAL A 395 55.45 -20.96 13.14
C VAL A 395 56.39 -19.79 12.87
N ASP A 396 56.68 -19.54 11.60
CA ASP A 396 57.49 -18.40 11.12
C ASP A 396 56.67 -17.64 10.07
N LEU A 397 55.86 -16.69 10.54
CA LEU A 397 54.91 -15.95 9.71
C LEU A 397 55.57 -15.28 8.49
N GLN A 398 56.83 -14.86 8.59
CA GLN A 398 57.52 -14.20 7.50
C GLN A 398 57.85 -15.18 6.36
N LYS A 399 58.27 -16.40 6.72
CA LYS A 399 58.46 -17.50 5.76
C LYS A 399 57.14 -18.06 5.25
N ASP A 400 56.17 -18.25 6.14
CA ASP A 400 54.86 -18.85 5.84
C ASP A 400 54.03 -18.00 4.86
N LEU A 401 54.18 -16.67 4.92
CA LEU A 401 53.52 -15.74 4.01
C LEU A 401 54.18 -15.64 2.62
N GLY A 402 55.34 -16.29 2.41
CA GLY A 402 56.06 -16.29 1.13
C GLY A 402 56.49 -14.90 0.65
N ARG A 403 56.60 -13.92 1.57
CA ARG A 403 56.98 -12.55 1.21
C ARG A 403 58.48 -12.50 0.91
N PRO A 404 58.90 -11.76 -0.12
CA PRO A 404 60.31 -11.60 -0.43
C PRO A 404 61.03 -10.91 0.73
N GLU A 405 62.18 -11.44 1.14
CA GLU A 405 62.97 -10.95 2.28
C GLU A 405 63.70 -9.62 1.98
N GLY A 406 63.55 -9.07 0.77
CA GLY A 406 64.22 -7.85 0.34
C GLY A 406 63.48 -7.09 -0.77
N PRO A 407 63.98 -5.90 -1.14
CA PRO A 407 63.36 -5.08 -2.17
C PRO A 407 63.31 -5.82 -3.51
N VAL A 408 62.10 -6.03 -4.03
CA VAL A 408 61.88 -6.59 -5.36
C VAL A 408 62.27 -5.55 -6.39
N LYS A 409 63.33 -5.82 -7.16
CA LYS A 409 63.70 -4.98 -8.31
C LYS A 409 62.61 -5.14 -9.37
N MET A 410 61.79 -4.10 -9.55
CA MET A 410 60.84 -4.04 -10.66
C MET A 410 61.62 -3.94 -11.98
N PRO A 411 61.20 -4.63 -13.04
CA PRO A 411 61.81 -4.44 -14.36
C PRO A 411 61.65 -2.96 -14.75
N VAL A 412 62.77 -2.34 -15.12
CA VAL A 412 62.75 -1.01 -15.74
C VAL A 412 61.95 -1.15 -17.03
N LYS A 413 60.92 -0.31 -17.21
CA LYS A 413 60.25 -0.21 -18.51
C LYS A 413 61.31 0.20 -19.52
N ASP A 414 61.73 -0.72 -20.38
CA ASP A 414 62.44 -0.35 -21.59
C ASP A 414 61.48 0.54 -22.40
N GLU A 415 61.82 1.82 -22.54
CA GLU A 415 61.13 2.75 -23.42
C GLU A 415 61.28 2.26 -24.86
N LEU A 416 60.19 1.78 -25.46
CA LEU A 416 60.00 1.67 -26.91
C LEU A 416 58.61 2.17 -27.28
#